data_AF-A0A958FY55-F1
#
_entry.id   AF-A0A958FY55-F1
#
_cell.length_a   1.000
_cell.length_b   1.000
_cell.length_c   1.000
_cell.angle_alpha   90.00
_cell.angle_beta   90.00
_cell.angle_gamma   90.00
#
_symmetry.space_group_name_H-M   'P 1'
#
loop_
_entity.id
_entity.type
_entity.pdbx_description
1 polymer ?
#
loop_
_entity_poly.entity_id
_entity_poly.type
_entity_poly.pdbx_seq_one_letter_code
_entity_poly.pdbx_strand_id
1 'polypeptide(L)'
;MIDSFQLVGTLIFACAVLHTFLSSFFEKLATKYPDGSIMENLFHLLGEIEVVFGIWAGVYVLFLWSTIGFHDAVSYIDSLDYTEPLFVFVIMTVAATKPIVNTARSLMVFLSKIFPIKNEVSMYLVCLIFGPLMGSFITEPAAMTLTALILRDQYFSSTVSSRFKYLTLATLFVNVSIGGVLTSFAAPPVLMVATKWNWDISFMFWHFGWKAVIAVFANTLIATAVLFKELTNLKAFTLELHPAARKTPVWLSAIHIGFLGFIVMTSHHAAFFMGLFMFFIGITAITTEYQESLKIRQSLL
;
A
#
# COMPACT_ATOMS: atom_id res chain seq x y z
N MET A 1 28.73 -27.19 7.02
CA MET A 1 28.88 -25.99 6.16
C MET A 1 27.53 -25.32 5.94
N ILE A 2 26.49 -26.06 5.52
CA ILE A 2 25.12 -25.54 5.33
C ILE A 2 24.53 -24.93 6.62
N ASP A 3 24.68 -25.62 7.77
CA ASP A 3 24.20 -25.10 9.07
C ASP A 3 24.88 -23.77 9.48
N SER A 4 26.14 -23.58 9.10
CA SER A 4 26.89 -22.36 9.39
C SER A 4 26.37 -21.17 8.58
N PHE A 5 25.99 -21.39 7.31
CA PHE A 5 25.40 -20.34 6.47
C PHE A 5 24.01 -19.93 6.94
N GLN A 6 23.19 -20.89 7.35
CA GLN A 6 21.85 -20.62 7.89
C GLN A 6 21.93 -19.86 9.21
N LEU A 7 22.88 -20.23 10.09
CA LEU A 7 23.10 -19.52 11.35
C LEU A 7 23.53 -18.07 11.11
N VAL A 8 24.51 -17.83 10.24
CA VAL A 8 24.97 -16.47 9.92
C VAL A 8 23.87 -15.65 9.24
N GLY A 9 23.12 -16.26 8.30
CA GLY A 9 21.96 -15.62 7.69
C GLY A 9 20.89 -15.24 8.73
N THR A 10 20.61 -16.13 9.69
CA THR A 10 19.67 -15.86 10.78
C THR A 10 20.14 -14.72 11.67
N LEU A 11 21.44 -14.67 12.00
CA LEU A 11 22.02 -13.58 12.79
C LEU A 11 21.95 -12.25 12.04
N ILE A 12 22.30 -12.22 10.76
CA ILE A 12 22.21 -11.02 9.91
C ILE A 12 20.75 -10.54 9.80
N PHE A 13 19.81 -11.45 9.60
CA PHE A 13 18.39 -11.12 9.59
C PHE A 13 17.91 -10.58 10.94
N ALA A 14 18.34 -11.18 12.06
CA ALA A 14 18.03 -10.67 13.40
C ALA A 14 18.60 -9.25 13.59
N CYS A 15 19.81 -8.97 13.11
CA CYS A 15 20.38 -7.63 13.12
C CYS A 15 19.58 -6.65 12.23
N ALA A 16 19.08 -7.10 11.08
CA ALA A 16 18.19 -6.30 10.24
C ALA A 16 16.91 -5.91 10.99
N VAL A 17 16.24 -6.89 11.62
CA VAL A 17 15.05 -6.63 12.44
C VAL A 17 15.36 -5.67 13.58
N LEU A 18 16.46 -5.87 14.32
CA LEU A 18 16.88 -4.93 15.37
C LEU A 18 17.13 -3.52 14.83
N HIS A 19 17.75 -3.39 13.65
CA HIS A 19 17.97 -2.11 12.99
C HIS A 19 16.62 -1.44 12.63
N THR A 20 15.61 -2.18 12.15
CA THR A 20 14.29 -1.58 11.87
C THR A 20 13.64 -0.94 13.11
N PHE A 21 13.79 -1.54 14.30
CA PHE A 21 13.33 -0.92 15.55
C PHE A 21 14.10 0.35 15.94
N LEU A 22 15.32 0.51 15.43
CA LEU A 22 16.15 1.70 15.60
C LEU A 22 15.90 2.78 14.54
N SER A 23 15.02 2.56 13.55
CA SER A 23 14.68 3.53 12.49
C SER A 23 14.36 4.92 13.07
N SER A 24 13.51 4.99 14.09
CA SER A 24 13.15 6.27 14.74
C SER A 24 14.32 7.01 15.41
N PHE A 25 15.39 6.29 15.77
CA PHE A 25 16.62 6.89 16.29
C PHE A 25 17.43 7.53 15.17
N PHE A 26 17.55 6.87 14.01
CA PHE A 26 18.23 7.41 12.83
C PHE A 26 17.51 8.63 12.25
N GLU A 27 16.18 8.60 12.20
CA GLU A 27 15.35 9.77 11.83
C GLU A 27 15.62 10.98 12.75
N LYS A 28 15.68 10.77 14.07
CA LYS A 28 16.05 11.84 15.01
C LYS A 28 17.49 12.32 14.82
N LEU A 29 18.39 11.43 14.44
CA LEU A 29 19.78 11.78 14.18
C LEU A 29 19.92 12.60 12.89
N ALA A 30 19.12 12.30 11.86
CA ALA A 30 19.05 13.07 10.62
C ALA A 30 18.72 14.54 10.88
N THR A 31 17.73 14.81 11.75
CA THR A 31 17.31 16.20 12.10
C THR A 31 18.39 17.05 12.79
N LYS A 32 19.52 16.46 13.20
CA LYS A 32 20.65 17.20 13.78
C LYS A 32 21.62 17.76 12.74
N TYR A 33 21.49 17.34 11.48
CA TYR A 33 22.31 17.80 10.38
C TYR A 33 21.56 18.85 9.56
N PRO A 34 22.27 19.74 8.85
CA PRO A 34 21.62 20.72 7.99
C PRO A 34 20.80 20.07 6.87
N ASP A 35 19.65 20.67 6.57
CA ASP A 35 18.76 20.28 5.47
C ASP A 35 19.54 20.20 4.13
N GLY A 36 19.39 19.08 3.43
CA GLY A 36 20.08 18.74 2.19
C GLY A 36 21.51 18.21 2.36
N SER A 37 22.03 18.04 3.58
CA SER A 37 23.38 17.52 3.77
C SER A 37 23.48 16.02 3.47
N ILE A 38 24.67 15.54 3.09
CA ILE A 38 24.90 14.11 2.82
C ILE A 38 24.62 13.27 4.08
N MET A 39 24.97 13.80 5.26
CA MET A 39 24.78 13.09 6.53
C MET A 39 23.31 12.98 6.92
N GLU A 40 22.53 14.05 6.74
CA GLU A 40 21.08 14.01 6.94
C GLU A 40 20.45 12.94 6.02
N ASN A 41 20.75 13.00 4.72
CA ASN A 41 20.26 12.04 3.73
C ASN A 41 20.67 10.59 4.05
N LEU A 42 21.90 10.38 4.53
CA LEU A 42 22.38 9.06 4.96
C LEU A 42 21.57 8.55 6.16
N PHE A 43 21.31 9.39 7.16
CA PHE A 43 20.55 8.97 8.34
C PHE A 43 19.06 8.75 8.04
N HIS A 44 18.47 9.54 7.13
CA HIS A 44 17.14 9.23 6.59
C HIS A 44 17.12 7.90 5.85
N LEU A 45 18.12 7.64 5.02
CA LEU A 45 18.24 6.38 4.28
C LEU A 45 18.44 5.17 5.21
N LEU A 46 19.15 5.33 6.33
CA LEU A 46 19.25 4.31 7.40
C LEU A 46 17.97 4.20 8.25
N GLY A 47 17.10 5.20 8.21
CA GLY A 47 15.78 5.19 8.84
C GLY A 47 14.72 4.43 8.02
N GLU A 48 14.88 4.33 6.71
CA GLU A 48 13.95 3.62 5.83
C GLU A 48 14.06 2.11 6.01
N ILE A 49 12.96 1.46 6.42
CA ILE A 49 12.91 0.05 6.83
C ILE A 49 13.38 -0.86 5.69
N GLU A 50 13.06 -0.50 4.46
CA GLU A 50 13.26 -1.34 3.30
C GLU A 50 14.70 -1.21 2.79
N VAL A 51 15.31 -0.02 2.96
CA VAL A 51 16.74 0.18 2.77
C VAL A 51 17.55 -0.58 3.82
N VAL A 52 17.09 -0.60 5.07
CA VAL A 52 17.71 -1.39 6.13
C VAL A 52 17.82 -2.85 5.70
N PHE A 53 16.73 -3.46 5.20
CA PHE A 53 16.78 -4.84 4.68
C PHE A 53 17.72 -4.98 3.47
N GLY A 54 17.74 -4.01 2.54
CA GLY A 54 18.66 -4.01 1.41
C GLY A 54 20.14 -3.96 1.81
N ILE A 55 20.50 -3.14 2.79
CA ILE A 55 21.87 -3.05 3.33
C ILE A 55 22.29 -4.39 3.93
N TRP A 56 21.45 -4.99 4.78
CA TRP A 56 21.76 -6.27 5.41
C TRP A 56 21.78 -7.44 4.43
N ALA A 57 20.95 -7.41 3.38
CA ALA A 57 21.06 -8.34 2.27
C ALA A 57 22.42 -8.20 1.56
N GLY A 58 22.89 -6.97 1.33
CA GLY A 58 24.23 -6.70 0.81
C GLY A 58 25.34 -7.26 1.71
N VAL A 59 25.23 -7.09 3.03
CA VAL A 59 26.17 -7.69 4.01
C VAL A 59 26.18 -9.21 3.90
N TYR A 60 25.02 -9.84 3.74
CA TYR A 60 24.94 -11.29 3.55
C TYR A 60 25.62 -11.75 2.25
N VAL A 61 25.41 -11.02 1.14
CA VAL A 61 26.08 -11.30 -0.13
C VAL A 61 27.59 -11.14 -0.02
N LEU A 62 28.08 -10.11 0.66
CA LEU A 62 29.51 -9.92 0.94
C LEU A 62 30.09 -11.07 1.76
N PHE A 63 29.34 -11.55 2.76
CA PHE A 63 29.72 -12.72 3.55
C PHE A 63 29.80 -13.99 2.68
N LEU A 64 28.81 -14.25 1.82
CA LEU A 64 28.85 -15.38 0.89
C LEU A 64 30.06 -15.28 -0.05
N TRP A 65 30.27 -14.12 -0.67
CA TRP A 65 31.43 -13.89 -1.53
C TRP A 65 32.75 -14.16 -0.78
N SER A 66 32.89 -13.69 0.45
CA SER A 66 34.12 -13.89 1.24
C SER A 66 34.40 -15.35 1.62
N THR A 67 33.37 -16.21 1.67
CA THR A 67 33.47 -17.57 2.22
C THR A 67 33.48 -18.66 1.15
N ILE A 68 32.62 -18.53 0.14
CA ILE A 68 32.49 -19.51 -0.95
C ILE A 68 33.02 -18.98 -2.29
N GLY A 69 33.44 -17.71 -2.35
CA GLY A 69 33.95 -17.08 -3.56
C GLY A 69 32.85 -16.45 -4.41
N PHE A 70 33.26 -15.65 -5.42
CA PHE A 70 32.34 -14.84 -6.21
C PHE A 70 31.37 -15.68 -7.04
N HIS A 71 31.87 -16.70 -7.75
CA HIS A 71 31.05 -17.49 -8.65
C HIS A 71 29.94 -18.25 -7.91
N ASP A 72 30.26 -18.88 -6.78
CA ASP A 72 29.28 -19.64 -6.01
C ASP A 72 28.28 -18.71 -5.30
N ALA A 73 28.72 -17.52 -4.87
CA ALA A 73 27.83 -16.49 -4.34
C ALA A 73 26.82 -15.99 -5.40
N VAL A 74 27.27 -15.75 -6.64
CA VAL A 74 26.37 -15.40 -7.76
C VAL A 74 25.42 -16.56 -8.06
N SER A 75 25.92 -17.79 -8.14
CA SER A 75 25.07 -18.96 -8.39
C SER A 75 24.02 -19.17 -7.31
N TYR A 76 24.31 -18.83 -6.05
CA TYR A 76 23.33 -18.85 -4.97
C TYR A 76 22.24 -17.80 -5.20
N ILE A 77 22.61 -16.55 -5.50
CA ILE A 77 21.65 -15.46 -5.79
C ILE A 77 20.77 -15.80 -6.98
N ASP A 78 21.33 -16.37 -8.04
CA ASP A 78 20.61 -16.76 -9.26
C ASP A 78 19.66 -17.94 -9.03
N SER A 79 19.87 -18.73 -7.97
CA SER A 79 19.00 -19.84 -7.61
C SER A 79 17.73 -19.43 -6.86
N LEU A 80 17.65 -18.17 -6.40
CA LEU A 80 16.51 -17.65 -5.66
C LEU A 80 15.37 -17.26 -6.59
N ASP A 81 14.13 -17.39 -6.10
CA ASP A 81 12.94 -16.97 -6.83
C ASP A 81 12.56 -15.52 -6.45
N TYR A 82 12.67 -14.61 -7.41
CA TYR A 82 12.30 -13.20 -7.26
C TYR A 82 10.91 -12.87 -7.81
N THR A 83 10.14 -13.86 -8.26
CA THR A 83 8.84 -13.65 -8.89
C THR A 83 7.88 -12.90 -7.97
N GLU A 84 7.76 -13.34 -6.71
CA GLU A 84 6.89 -12.71 -5.73
C GLU A 84 7.33 -11.26 -5.37
N PRO A 85 8.60 -10.98 -4.99
CA PRO A 85 9.07 -9.61 -4.76
C PRO A 85 8.88 -8.67 -5.95
N LEU A 86 9.20 -9.13 -7.17
CA LEU A 86 9.04 -8.33 -8.39
C LEU A 86 7.56 -8.04 -8.66
N PHE A 87 6.69 -9.02 -8.43
CA PHE A 87 5.25 -8.84 -8.59
C PHE A 87 4.71 -7.80 -7.60
N VAL A 88 5.11 -7.87 -6.32
CA VAL A 88 4.73 -6.87 -5.29
C VAL A 88 5.18 -5.47 -5.71
N PHE A 89 6.43 -5.31 -6.14
CA PHE A 89 6.96 -4.04 -6.63
C PHE A 89 6.11 -3.46 -7.77
N VAL A 90 5.82 -4.28 -8.78
CA VAL A 90 5.06 -3.86 -9.97
C VAL A 90 3.62 -3.51 -9.61
N ILE A 91 2.93 -4.37 -8.87
CA ILE A 91 1.51 -4.15 -8.54
C ILE A 91 1.34 -2.91 -7.66
N MET A 92 2.22 -2.69 -6.67
CA MET A 92 2.20 -1.50 -5.83
C MET A 92 2.44 -0.22 -6.63
N THR A 93 3.39 -0.25 -7.56
CA THR A 93 3.70 0.90 -8.42
C THR A 93 2.50 1.27 -9.31
N VAL A 94 1.88 0.26 -9.95
CA VAL A 94 0.75 0.47 -10.88
C VAL A 94 -0.50 0.88 -10.11
N ALA A 95 -0.86 0.17 -9.04
CA ALA A 95 -2.05 0.43 -8.23
C ALA A 95 -2.05 1.81 -7.56
N ALA A 96 -0.86 2.34 -7.22
CA ALA A 96 -0.73 3.66 -6.62
C ALA A 96 -0.83 4.82 -7.63
N THR A 97 -1.00 4.55 -8.93
CA THR A 97 -1.09 5.60 -9.95
C THR A 97 -2.35 6.44 -9.83
N LYS A 98 -2.21 7.73 -10.15
CA LYS A 98 -3.29 8.71 -10.11
C LYS A 98 -4.56 8.29 -10.87
N PRO A 99 -4.50 7.71 -12.09
CA PRO A 99 -5.72 7.26 -12.78
C PRO A 99 -6.50 6.19 -12.00
N ILE A 100 -5.80 5.25 -11.36
CA ILE A 100 -6.42 4.19 -10.55
C ILE A 100 -7.02 4.76 -9.26
N VAL A 101 -6.24 5.55 -8.52
CA VAL A 101 -6.67 6.17 -7.27
C VAL A 101 -7.84 7.14 -7.51
N ASN A 102 -7.83 7.91 -8.60
CA ASN A 102 -8.94 8.78 -8.97
C ASN A 102 -10.19 8.00 -9.34
N THR A 103 -10.07 6.89 -10.07
CA THR A 103 -11.22 6.02 -10.36
C THR A 103 -11.82 5.45 -9.07
N ALA A 104 -10.99 4.98 -8.14
CA ALA A 104 -11.44 4.53 -6.82
C ALA A 104 -12.16 5.65 -6.05
N ARG A 105 -11.61 6.88 -6.05
CA ARG A 105 -12.24 8.06 -5.46
C ARG A 105 -13.60 8.35 -6.08
N SER A 106 -13.69 8.36 -7.41
CA SER A 106 -14.95 8.61 -8.12
C SER A 106 -16.01 7.56 -7.80
N LEU A 107 -15.60 6.29 -7.68
CA LEU A 107 -16.48 5.20 -7.26
C LEU A 107 -17.01 5.43 -5.85
N MET A 108 -16.14 5.80 -4.89
CA MET A 108 -16.58 6.12 -3.53
C MET A 108 -17.57 7.29 -3.49
N VAL A 109 -17.29 8.40 -4.20
CA VAL A 109 -18.21 9.54 -4.27
C VAL A 109 -19.54 9.16 -4.94
N PHE A 110 -19.52 8.24 -5.91
CA PHE A 110 -20.73 7.70 -6.52
C PHE A 110 -21.53 6.88 -5.51
N LEU A 111 -20.88 5.95 -4.79
CA LEU A 111 -21.51 5.12 -3.77
C LEU A 111 -22.12 5.96 -2.63
N SER A 112 -21.51 7.10 -2.27
CA SER A 112 -22.03 7.99 -1.23
C SER A 112 -23.30 8.73 -1.63
N LYS A 113 -23.69 8.69 -2.91
CA LYS A 113 -24.94 9.29 -3.40
C LYS A 113 -26.08 8.28 -3.50
N ILE A 114 -25.80 6.99 -3.31
CA ILE A 114 -26.79 5.92 -3.42
C ILE A 114 -27.63 5.82 -2.14
N PHE A 115 -27.05 6.09 -0.97
CA PHE A 115 -27.75 5.95 0.30
C PHE A 115 -28.72 7.13 0.53
N PRO A 116 -30.00 6.87 0.85
CA PRO A 116 -30.99 7.91 1.12
C PRO A 116 -30.85 8.47 2.56
N ILE A 117 -29.65 8.91 2.93
CA ILE A 117 -29.32 9.51 4.23
C ILE A 117 -28.58 10.83 4.02
N LYS A 118 -28.37 11.60 5.10
CA LYS A 118 -27.61 12.85 5.03
C LYS A 118 -26.22 12.60 4.42
N ASN A 119 -25.80 13.46 3.49
CA ASN A 119 -24.56 13.30 2.71
C ASN A 119 -23.32 13.12 3.61
N GLU A 120 -23.27 13.82 4.74
CA GLU A 120 -22.20 13.74 5.74
C GLU A 120 -22.07 12.34 6.32
N VAL A 121 -23.19 11.68 6.60
CA VAL A 121 -23.21 10.33 7.15
C VAL A 121 -22.90 9.32 6.05
N SER A 122 -23.45 9.52 4.84
CA SER A 122 -23.20 8.61 3.72
C SER A 122 -21.74 8.58 3.31
N MET A 123 -21.09 9.74 3.21
CA MET A 123 -19.67 9.81 2.88
C MET A 123 -18.81 9.16 3.96
N TYR A 124 -19.18 9.31 5.24
CA TYR A 124 -18.48 8.72 6.37
C TYR A 124 -18.56 7.18 6.33
N LEU A 125 -19.77 6.64 6.12
CA LEU A 125 -19.98 5.21 5.91
C LEU A 125 -19.17 4.69 4.72
N VAL A 126 -19.22 5.38 3.59
CA VAL A 126 -18.51 4.93 2.39
C VAL A 126 -17.00 4.98 2.57
N CYS A 127 -16.48 6.02 3.21
CA CYS A 127 -15.06 6.10 3.54
C CYS A 127 -14.62 4.93 4.41
N LEU A 128 -15.34 4.62 5.49
CA LEU A 128 -14.92 3.60 6.45
C LEU A 128 -15.29 2.17 6.04
N ILE A 129 -16.22 1.98 5.09
CA ILE A 129 -16.55 0.66 4.54
C ILE A 129 -15.78 0.41 3.25
N PHE A 130 -16.10 1.16 2.20
CA PHE A 130 -15.57 0.90 0.87
C PHE A 130 -14.11 1.31 0.74
N GLY A 131 -13.67 2.39 1.40
CA GLY A 131 -12.26 2.79 1.41
C GLY A 131 -11.34 1.64 1.80
N PRO A 132 -11.50 1.06 3.01
CA PRO A 132 -10.76 -0.12 3.45
C PRO A 132 -10.88 -1.35 2.56
N LEU A 133 -12.09 -1.69 2.09
CA LEU A 133 -12.29 -2.84 1.21
C LEU A 133 -11.64 -2.64 -0.16
N MET A 134 -11.45 -1.39 -0.60
CA MET A 134 -10.71 -1.09 -1.83
C MET A 134 -9.22 -1.42 -1.70
N GLY A 135 -8.68 -1.55 -0.48
CA GLY A 135 -7.33 -2.08 -0.25
C GLY A 135 -7.10 -3.42 -0.93
N SER A 136 -8.15 -4.25 -1.06
CA SER A 136 -8.11 -5.53 -1.76
C SER A 136 -7.91 -5.46 -3.28
N PHE A 137 -8.10 -4.28 -3.88
CA PHE A 137 -8.08 -4.10 -5.34
C PHE A 137 -6.99 -3.15 -5.82
N ILE A 138 -6.61 -2.18 -4.97
CA ILE A 138 -5.49 -1.30 -5.23
C ILE A 138 -4.29 -1.78 -4.40
N THR A 139 -4.10 -1.23 -3.21
CA THR A 139 -3.23 -1.73 -2.15
C THR A 139 -3.70 -1.14 -0.82
N GLU A 140 -3.35 -1.75 0.31
CA GLU A 140 -3.69 -1.19 1.63
C GLU A 140 -3.16 0.25 1.81
N PRO A 141 -1.89 0.59 1.50
CA PRO A 141 -1.39 1.95 1.69
C PRO A 141 -2.10 2.98 0.79
N ALA A 142 -2.43 2.61 -0.46
CA ALA A 142 -3.13 3.51 -1.37
C ALA A 142 -4.58 3.75 -0.92
N ALA A 143 -5.29 2.70 -0.52
CA ALA A 143 -6.66 2.78 0.01
C ALA A 143 -6.73 3.59 1.31
N MET A 144 -5.80 3.34 2.24
CA MET A 144 -5.66 4.09 3.48
C MET A 144 -5.43 5.57 3.20
N THR A 145 -4.44 5.90 2.35
CA THR A 145 -4.09 7.29 2.03
C THR A 145 -5.27 8.02 1.38
N LEU A 146 -5.93 7.39 0.39
CA LEU A 146 -7.10 7.97 -0.26
C LEU A 146 -8.22 8.26 0.76
N THR A 147 -8.54 7.28 1.59
CA THR A 147 -9.62 7.40 2.58
C THR A 147 -9.28 8.46 3.64
N ALA A 148 -8.04 8.47 4.13
CA ALA A 148 -7.57 9.45 5.10
C ALA A 148 -7.61 10.89 4.55
N LEU A 149 -7.23 11.09 3.28
CA LEU A 149 -7.32 12.40 2.62
C LEU A 149 -8.76 12.85 2.48
N ILE A 150 -9.68 11.97 2.05
CA ILE A 150 -11.11 12.30 1.97
C ILE A 150 -11.65 12.66 3.35
N LEU A 151 -11.34 11.87 4.39
CA LEU A 151 -11.80 12.14 5.76
C LEU A 151 -11.24 13.46 6.31
N ARG A 152 -9.97 13.77 6.01
CA ARG A 152 -9.32 15.03 6.38
C ARG A 152 -10.02 16.22 5.76
N ASP A 153 -10.23 16.18 4.45
CA ASP A 153 -10.79 17.29 3.70
C ASP A 153 -12.27 17.50 4.07
N GLN A 154 -13.01 16.42 4.38
CA GLN A 154 -14.44 16.47 4.69
C GLN A 154 -14.78 16.77 6.16
N TYR A 155 -14.07 16.15 7.10
CA TYR A 155 -14.46 16.18 8.52
C TYR A 155 -13.43 16.91 9.39
N PHE A 156 -12.12 16.68 9.18
CA PHE A 156 -11.07 17.24 10.04
C PHE A 156 -10.64 18.66 9.71
N SER A 157 -11.12 19.23 8.60
CA SER A 157 -10.93 20.65 8.27
C SER A 157 -11.78 21.58 9.15
N SER A 158 -12.76 21.02 9.87
CA SER A 158 -13.60 21.73 10.84
C SER A 158 -13.20 21.42 12.28
N THR A 159 -13.61 22.25 13.24
CA THR A 159 -13.38 22.00 14.67
C THR A 159 -14.23 20.81 15.15
N VAL A 160 -13.65 19.61 15.14
CA VAL A 160 -14.26 18.38 15.66
C VAL A 160 -13.70 17.98 17.02
N SER A 161 -14.47 17.22 17.79
CA SER A 161 -14.06 16.71 19.10
C SER A 161 -12.87 15.75 19.00
N SER A 162 -12.05 15.65 20.05
CA SER A 162 -10.98 14.64 20.11
C SER A 162 -11.54 13.22 20.01
N ARG A 163 -12.72 12.97 20.60
CA ARG A 163 -13.42 11.68 20.52
C ARG A 163 -13.71 11.30 19.07
N PHE A 164 -14.21 12.24 18.26
CA PHE A 164 -14.46 12.04 16.84
C PHE A 164 -13.17 11.65 16.09
N LYS A 165 -12.08 12.38 16.33
CA LYS A 165 -10.76 12.11 15.71
C LYS A 165 -10.27 10.70 16.02
N TYR A 166 -10.17 10.35 17.29
CA TYR A 166 -9.62 9.06 17.70
C TYR A 166 -10.50 7.89 17.26
N LEU A 167 -11.83 8.00 17.39
CA LEU A 167 -12.72 6.92 16.99
C LEU A 167 -12.69 6.71 15.47
N THR A 168 -12.74 7.78 14.68
CA THR A 168 -12.67 7.69 13.21
C THR A 168 -11.35 7.07 12.75
N LEU A 169 -10.21 7.52 13.30
CA LEU A 169 -8.90 6.97 12.95
C LEU A 169 -8.74 5.51 13.39
N ALA A 170 -9.19 5.16 14.59
CA ALA A 170 -9.17 3.79 15.07
C ALA A 170 -10.01 2.87 14.16
N THR A 171 -11.24 3.29 13.81
CA THR A 171 -12.09 2.54 12.89
C THR A 171 -11.45 2.42 11.51
N LEU A 172 -10.86 3.49 10.97
CA LEU A 172 -10.16 3.45 9.70
C LEU A 172 -9.02 2.43 9.71
N PHE A 173 -8.13 2.48 10.70
CA PHE A 173 -6.95 1.60 10.74
C PHE A 173 -7.33 0.14 10.94
N VAL A 174 -8.31 -0.15 11.81
CA VAL A 174 -8.83 -1.50 11.99
C VAL A 174 -9.46 -2.01 10.69
N ASN A 175 -10.28 -1.19 10.04
CA ASN A 175 -10.94 -1.62 8.82
C ASN A 175 -9.95 -1.81 7.67
N VAL A 176 -8.94 -0.93 7.51
CA VAL A 176 -7.89 -1.09 6.49
C VAL A 176 -7.12 -2.38 6.73
N SER A 177 -6.74 -2.65 7.98
CA SER A 177 -5.98 -3.86 8.35
C SER A 177 -6.74 -5.16 8.05
N ILE A 178 -8.07 -5.15 8.12
CA ILE A 178 -8.90 -6.34 7.86
C ILE A 178 -9.40 -6.36 6.40
N GLY A 179 -9.51 -5.19 5.75
CA GLY A 179 -10.10 -5.03 4.42
C GLY A 179 -9.25 -5.58 3.27
N GLY A 180 -7.96 -5.86 3.49
CA GLY A 180 -7.04 -6.43 2.50
C GLY A 180 -7.23 -7.94 2.22
N VAL A 181 -8.08 -8.65 2.96
CA VAL A 181 -8.20 -10.12 2.86
C VAL A 181 -9.27 -10.61 1.88
N LEU A 182 -9.82 -9.73 1.02
CA LEU A 182 -10.79 -10.17 0.00
C LEU A 182 -10.12 -10.87 -1.18
N THR A 183 -8.85 -10.56 -1.45
CA THR A 183 -8.06 -11.12 -2.54
C THR A 183 -6.70 -11.58 -2.01
N SER A 184 -6.01 -12.44 -2.79
CA SER A 184 -4.72 -13.00 -2.40
C SER A 184 -3.52 -12.08 -2.65
N PHE A 185 -3.68 -11.02 -3.44
CA PHE A 185 -2.57 -10.14 -3.86
C PHE A 185 -2.52 -8.79 -3.13
N ALA A 186 -3.54 -8.47 -2.34
CA ALA A 186 -3.67 -7.16 -1.73
C ALA A 186 -2.79 -6.91 -0.51
N ALA A 187 -2.59 -7.96 0.29
CA ALA A 187 -1.72 -7.94 1.45
C ALA A 187 -0.45 -8.74 1.13
N PRO A 188 0.75 -8.13 1.19
CA PRO A 188 2.00 -8.84 0.93
C PRO A 188 2.16 -10.14 1.74
N PRO A 189 1.81 -10.19 3.05
CA PRO A 189 1.90 -11.44 3.81
C PRO A 189 1.01 -12.57 3.28
N VAL A 190 -0.16 -12.24 2.72
CA VAL A 190 -1.06 -13.22 2.11
C VAL A 190 -0.46 -13.75 0.82
N LEU A 191 0.05 -12.86 -0.03
CA LEU A 191 0.68 -13.23 -1.29
C LEU A 191 1.87 -14.17 -1.07
N MET A 192 2.74 -13.87 -0.09
CA MET A 192 3.94 -14.67 0.24
C MET A 192 3.63 -16.12 0.64
N VAL A 193 2.41 -16.39 1.13
CA VAL A 193 2.00 -17.75 1.53
C VAL A 193 0.96 -18.33 0.57
N ALA A 194 0.38 -17.54 -0.32
CA ALA A 194 -0.69 -17.96 -1.21
C ALA A 194 -0.28 -19.11 -2.11
N THR A 195 0.94 -19.10 -2.63
CA THR A 195 1.50 -20.18 -3.48
C THR A 195 1.68 -21.48 -2.70
N LYS A 196 2.16 -21.40 -1.45
CA LYS A 196 2.39 -22.58 -0.60
C LYS A 196 1.10 -23.22 -0.11
N TRP A 197 0.07 -22.42 0.17
CA TRP A 197 -1.19 -22.89 0.74
C TRP A 197 -2.34 -22.93 -0.26
N ASN A 198 -2.08 -22.64 -1.54
CA ASN A 198 -3.08 -22.48 -2.60
C ASN A 198 -4.23 -21.54 -2.21
N TRP A 199 -3.90 -20.42 -1.57
CA TRP A 199 -4.89 -19.39 -1.26
C TRP A 199 -5.15 -18.53 -2.49
N ASP A 200 -5.93 -19.08 -3.42
CA ASP A 200 -6.43 -18.32 -4.55
C ASP A 200 -7.48 -17.27 -4.11
N ILE A 201 -7.90 -16.42 -5.04
CA ILE A 201 -8.89 -15.36 -4.76
C ILE A 201 -10.19 -15.97 -4.21
N SER A 202 -10.60 -17.12 -4.73
CA SER A 202 -11.82 -17.83 -4.29
C SER A 202 -11.70 -18.28 -2.83
N PHE A 203 -10.60 -18.96 -2.49
CA PHE A 203 -10.32 -19.45 -1.16
C PHE A 203 -10.29 -18.29 -0.14
N MET A 204 -9.56 -17.22 -0.46
CA MET A 204 -9.47 -16.03 0.39
C MET A 204 -10.85 -15.45 0.70
N PHE A 205 -11.68 -15.28 -0.33
CA PHE A 205 -13.02 -14.72 -0.18
C PHE A 205 -13.93 -15.59 0.70
N TRP A 206 -13.96 -16.90 0.46
CA TRP A 206 -14.86 -17.83 1.15
C TRP A 206 -14.45 -18.10 2.61
N HIS A 207 -13.17 -18.03 2.94
CA HIS A 207 -12.68 -18.32 4.29
C HIS A 207 -12.52 -17.07 5.16
N PHE A 208 -12.06 -15.97 4.58
CA PHE A 208 -11.69 -14.73 5.29
C PHE A 208 -12.51 -13.53 4.82
N GLY A 209 -12.68 -13.35 3.52
CA GLY A 209 -13.21 -12.13 2.92
C GLY A 209 -14.59 -11.72 3.43
N TRP A 210 -15.56 -12.62 3.44
CA TRP A 210 -16.92 -12.28 3.91
C TRP A 210 -16.97 -11.91 5.40
N LYS A 211 -16.12 -12.52 6.24
CA LYS A 211 -15.99 -12.18 7.67
C LYS A 211 -15.38 -10.78 7.83
N ALA A 212 -14.39 -10.46 7.01
CA ALA A 212 -13.79 -9.13 6.95
C ALA A 212 -14.81 -8.07 6.54
N VAL A 213 -15.65 -8.33 5.52
CA VAL A 213 -16.75 -7.44 5.14
C VAL A 213 -17.68 -7.20 6.34
N ILE A 214 -18.15 -8.26 7.00
CA ILE A 214 -19.04 -8.11 8.17
C ILE A 214 -18.37 -7.31 9.28
N ALA A 215 -17.11 -7.59 9.59
CA ALA A 215 -16.36 -6.86 10.62
C ALA A 215 -16.23 -5.36 10.30
N VAL A 216 -15.87 -5.03 9.05
CA VAL A 216 -15.77 -3.64 8.57
C VAL A 216 -17.11 -2.92 8.65
N PHE A 217 -18.20 -3.57 8.23
CA PHE A 217 -19.55 -3.02 8.34
C PHE A 217 -19.96 -2.79 9.79
N ALA A 218 -19.80 -3.81 10.66
CA ALA A 218 -20.16 -3.72 12.07
C ALA A 218 -19.38 -2.60 12.78
N ASN A 219 -18.06 -2.55 12.59
CA ASN A 219 -17.19 -1.55 13.20
C ASN A 219 -17.57 -0.13 12.74
N THR A 220 -17.84 0.04 11.44
CA THR A 220 -18.26 1.33 10.89
C THR A 220 -19.64 1.76 11.39
N LEU A 221 -20.61 0.85 11.46
CA LEU A 221 -21.96 1.16 11.93
C LEU A 221 -21.94 1.56 13.41
N ILE A 222 -21.16 0.87 14.24
CA ILE A 222 -20.98 1.24 15.66
C ILE A 222 -20.36 2.63 15.77
N ALA A 223 -19.27 2.91 15.05
CA ALA A 223 -18.61 4.21 15.06
C ALA A 223 -19.57 5.32 14.60
N THR A 224 -20.34 5.06 13.55
CA THR A 224 -21.34 6.00 13.00
C THR A 224 -22.47 6.24 13.99
N ALA A 225 -22.99 5.21 14.66
CA ALA A 225 -24.04 5.36 15.67
C ALA A 225 -23.58 6.20 16.87
N VAL A 226 -22.34 5.98 17.33
CA VAL A 226 -21.73 6.76 18.42
C VAL A 226 -21.53 8.22 18.03
N LEU A 227 -21.14 8.49 16.79
CA LEU A 227 -20.83 9.84 16.29
C LEU A 227 -22.01 10.51 15.57
N PHE A 228 -23.18 9.88 15.52
CA PHE A 228 -24.28 10.30 14.65
C PHE A 228 -24.69 11.77 14.88
N LYS A 229 -24.78 12.20 16.14
CA LYS A 229 -25.12 13.59 16.48
C LYS A 229 -24.04 14.58 16.02
N GLU A 230 -22.77 14.24 16.19
CA GLU A 230 -21.66 15.08 15.72
C GLU A 230 -21.63 15.14 14.19
N LEU A 231 -21.76 13.99 13.51
CA LEU A 231 -21.78 13.90 12.04
C LEU A 231 -22.90 14.71 11.41
N THR A 232 -24.10 14.65 11.98
CA THR A 232 -25.28 15.35 11.42
C THR A 232 -25.31 16.85 11.69
N ASN A 233 -24.45 17.34 12.59
CA ASN A 233 -24.25 18.75 12.88
C ASN A 233 -23.13 19.39 12.06
N LEU A 234 -22.28 18.57 11.44
CA LEU A 234 -21.31 19.05 10.45
C LEU A 234 -22.08 19.52 9.21
N LYS A 235 -21.73 20.68 8.69
CA LYS A 235 -22.20 21.08 7.36
C LYS A 235 -21.37 20.29 6.35
N ALA A 236 -21.99 19.43 5.54
CA ALA A 236 -21.30 18.76 4.44
C ALA A 236 -20.55 19.80 3.60
N PHE A 237 -19.23 19.66 3.54
CA PHE A 237 -18.51 20.26 2.43
C PHE A 237 -18.85 19.42 1.21
N THR A 238 -19.51 20.01 0.22
CA THR A 238 -19.71 19.31 -1.05
C THR A 238 -18.32 18.96 -1.57
N LEU A 239 -18.07 17.67 -1.82
CA LEU A 239 -16.83 17.21 -2.42
C LEU A 239 -16.84 17.69 -3.88
N GLU A 240 -16.65 18.98 -4.09
CA GLU A 240 -16.26 19.49 -5.38
C GLU A 240 -14.91 18.83 -5.66
N LEU A 241 -14.88 18.00 -6.70
CA LEU A 241 -13.64 17.57 -7.33
C LEU A 241 -12.82 18.84 -7.51
N HIS A 242 -11.74 19.01 -6.74
CA HIS A 242 -10.90 20.20 -6.77
C HIS A 242 -10.71 20.61 -8.25
N PRO A 243 -11.24 21.75 -8.70
CA PRO A 243 -11.28 22.11 -10.12
C PRO A 243 -9.89 22.22 -10.76
N ALA A 244 -8.85 22.36 -9.93
CA ALA A 244 -7.48 22.58 -10.34
C ALA A 244 -6.72 21.31 -10.77
N ALA A 245 -7.18 20.11 -10.44
CA ALA A 245 -6.55 18.88 -10.93
C ALA A 245 -7.14 18.51 -12.29
N ARG A 246 -6.31 18.51 -13.36
CA ARG A 246 -6.73 17.99 -14.68
C ARG A 246 -7.40 16.63 -14.50
N LYS A 247 -8.64 16.52 -14.97
CA LYS A 247 -9.37 15.25 -14.95
C LYS A 247 -8.62 14.23 -15.79
N THR A 248 -8.34 13.08 -15.19
CA THR A 248 -7.78 11.93 -15.91
C THR A 248 -8.80 11.44 -16.95
N PRO A 249 -8.42 11.30 -18.22
CA PRO A 249 -9.29 10.77 -19.26
C PRO A 249 -9.74 9.33 -18.94
N VAL A 250 -10.99 9.00 -19.22
CA VAL A 250 -11.56 7.67 -18.93
C VAL A 250 -10.80 6.56 -19.65
N TRP A 251 -10.36 6.81 -20.89
CA TRP A 251 -9.56 5.84 -21.65
C TRP A 251 -8.24 5.52 -20.96
N LEU A 252 -7.58 6.50 -20.33
CA LEU A 252 -6.32 6.30 -19.62
C LEU A 252 -6.52 5.49 -18.34
N SER A 253 -7.58 5.78 -17.58
CA SER A 253 -7.98 4.96 -16.43
C SER A 253 -8.30 3.52 -16.85
N ALA A 254 -9.02 3.33 -17.96
CA ALA A 254 -9.33 1.99 -18.48
C ALA A 254 -8.06 1.22 -18.87
N ILE A 255 -7.09 1.88 -19.50
CA ILE A 255 -5.78 1.28 -19.78
C ILE A 255 -5.07 0.88 -18.49
N HIS A 256 -4.97 1.77 -17.50
CA HIS A 256 -4.29 1.44 -16.24
C HIS A 256 -4.94 0.25 -15.51
N ILE A 257 -6.28 0.20 -15.46
CA ILE A 257 -7.02 -0.93 -14.88
C ILE A 257 -6.79 -2.21 -15.69
N GLY A 258 -6.75 -2.12 -17.03
CA GLY A 258 -6.40 -3.23 -17.90
C GLY A 258 -5.01 -3.78 -17.60
N PHE A 259 -3.99 -2.91 -17.51
CA PHE A 259 -2.63 -3.30 -17.14
C PHE A 259 -2.56 -3.96 -15.77
N LEU A 260 -3.23 -3.39 -14.77
CA LEU A 260 -3.32 -3.97 -13.44
C LEU A 260 -3.90 -5.40 -13.51
N GLY A 261 -4.99 -5.60 -14.24
CA GLY A 261 -5.59 -6.91 -14.45
C GLY A 261 -4.67 -7.91 -15.15
N PHE A 262 -4.00 -7.50 -16.24
CA PHE A 262 -3.06 -8.37 -16.96
C PHE A 262 -1.84 -8.76 -16.13
N ILE A 263 -1.31 -7.84 -15.32
CA ILE A 263 -0.22 -8.11 -14.37
C ILE A 263 -0.67 -9.17 -13.36
N VAL A 264 -1.85 -9.03 -12.77
CA VAL A 264 -2.40 -10.03 -11.81
C VAL A 264 -2.59 -11.39 -12.49
N MET A 265 -3.13 -11.43 -13.70
CA MET A 265 -3.36 -12.67 -14.46
C MET A 265 -2.05 -13.41 -14.80
N THR A 266 -0.94 -12.68 -14.90
CA THR A 266 0.37 -13.23 -15.29
C THR A 266 1.37 -13.24 -14.13
N SER A 267 0.88 -13.13 -12.89
CA SER A 267 1.68 -13.08 -11.65
C SER A 267 2.66 -14.24 -11.47
N HIS A 268 2.35 -15.41 -12.04
CA HIS A 268 3.22 -16.59 -12.01
C HIS A 268 4.40 -16.53 -13.01
N HIS A 269 4.46 -15.51 -13.88
CA HIS A 269 5.47 -15.40 -14.95
C HIS A 269 6.19 -14.04 -14.90
N ALA A 270 7.29 -13.97 -14.16
CA ALA A 270 8.12 -12.77 -13.96
C ALA A 270 8.43 -12.01 -15.26
N ALA A 271 8.95 -12.71 -16.27
CA ALA A 271 9.32 -12.10 -17.54
C ALA A 271 8.12 -11.39 -18.22
N PHE A 272 6.92 -11.94 -18.11
CA PHE A 272 5.75 -11.41 -18.78
C PHE A 272 5.22 -10.15 -18.08
N PHE A 273 4.99 -10.20 -16.76
CA PHE A 273 4.49 -9.02 -16.05
C PHE A 273 5.53 -7.90 -15.99
N MET A 274 6.83 -8.22 -15.98
CA MET A 274 7.89 -7.21 -16.09
C MET A 274 7.89 -6.55 -17.48
N GLY A 275 7.67 -7.30 -18.54
CA GLY A 275 7.48 -6.75 -19.89
C GLY A 275 6.26 -5.81 -19.97
N LEU A 276 5.13 -6.21 -19.39
CA LEU A 276 3.94 -5.35 -19.27
C LEU A 276 4.23 -4.08 -18.46
N PHE A 277 4.98 -4.20 -17.36
CA PHE A 277 5.36 -3.06 -16.54
C PHE A 277 6.27 -2.07 -17.29
N MET A 278 7.23 -2.56 -18.08
CA MET A 278 8.06 -1.69 -18.94
C MET A 278 7.20 -0.95 -19.98
N PHE A 279 6.23 -1.63 -20.58
CA PHE A 279 5.29 -0.97 -21.49
C PHE A 279 4.42 0.07 -20.76
N PHE A 280 3.96 -0.26 -19.55
CA PHE A 280 3.20 0.65 -18.70
C PHE A 280 3.99 1.93 -18.38
N ILE A 281 5.28 1.84 -18.05
CA ILE A 281 6.16 3.01 -17.87
C ILE A 281 6.20 3.85 -19.16
N GLY A 282 6.24 3.22 -20.33
CA GLY A 282 6.14 3.93 -21.61
C GLY A 282 4.84 4.74 -21.74
N ILE A 283 3.70 4.16 -21.35
CA ILE A 283 2.40 4.86 -21.34
C ILE A 283 2.43 6.04 -20.36
N THR A 284 3.00 5.86 -19.18
CA THR A 284 3.04 6.93 -18.16
C THR A 284 3.96 8.07 -18.58
N ALA A 285 5.03 7.78 -19.31
CA ALA A 285 5.93 8.77 -19.89
C ALA A 285 5.24 9.64 -20.97
N ILE A 286 4.43 9.04 -21.84
CA ILE A 286 3.71 9.80 -22.89
C ILE A 286 2.49 10.55 -22.37
N THR A 287 1.94 10.16 -21.21
CA THR A 287 0.74 10.77 -20.60
C THR A 287 1.04 11.55 -19.32
N THR A 288 2.27 12.04 -19.16
CA THR A 288 2.74 12.76 -17.96
C THR A 288 1.82 13.88 -17.49
N GLU A 289 1.14 14.57 -18.41
CA GLU A 289 0.17 15.62 -18.11
C GLU A 289 -1.06 15.18 -17.29
N TYR A 290 -1.35 13.87 -17.25
CA TYR A 290 -2.44 13.26 -16.49
C TYR A 290 -1.93 12.37 -15.35
N GLN A 291 -0.61 12.28 -15.15
CA GLN A 291 0.03 11.39 -14.19
C GLN A 291 0.68 12.18 -13.06
N GLU A 292 0.99 11.49 -11.97
CA GLU A 292 1.98 11.94 -10.98
C GLU A 292 3.21 11.05 -11.11
N SER A 293 4.35 11.46 -10.53
CA SER A 293 5.55 10.64 -10.52
C SER A 293 5.22 9.25 -9.97
N LEU A 294 5.61 8.21 -10.70
CA LEU A 294 5.45 6.84 -10.24
C LEU A 294 6.14 6.66 -8.89
N LYS A 295 5.45 6.02 -7.95
CA LYS A 295 5.96 5.74 -6.61
C LYS A 295 6.92 4.55 -6.61
N ILE A 296 7.88 4.55 -7.54
CA ILE A 296 8.85 3.47 -7.74
C ILE A 296 9.67 3.29 -6.48
N ARG A 297 10.13 4.41 -5.89
CA ARG A 297 10.91 4.37 -4.65
C ARG A 297 10.14 3.67 -3.54
N GLN A 298 8.89 4.04 -3.27
CA GLN A 298 8.06 3.46 -2.20
C GLN A 298 7.47 2.08 -2.52
N SER A 299 7.71 1.58 -3.73
CA SER A 299 7.27 0.23 -4.11
C SER A 299 8.46 -0.74 -4.16
N LEU A 300 9.67 -0.21 -4.35
CA LEU A 300 10.93 -0.96 -4.44
C LEU A 300 11.65 -1.01 -3.10
N LEU A 301 11.59 0.10 -2.38
CA LEU A 301 11.76 0.18 -0.94
C LEU A 301 10.39 -0.22 -0.39
#